data_AF-A0A0S7Z6L7-F1
#
_entry.id   AF-A0A0S7Z6L7-F1
#
_cell.length_a   1.000
_cell.length_b   1.000
_cell.length_c   1.000
_cell.angle_alpha   90.00
_cell.angle_beta   90.00
_cell.angle_gamma   90.00
#
_symmetry.space_group_name_H-M   'P 1'
#
loop_
_entity.id
_entity.type
_entity.pdbx_description
1 polymer ?
#
loop_
_entity_poly.entity_id
_entity_poly.type
_entity_poly.pdbx_seq_one_letter_code
_entity_poly.pdbx_strand_id
1 'polypeptide(L)'
;VLLDLRGYDTLLETAVLFTAVLAVWCLGVIRFRRPPWPVDPVLASLARVVTALLVLVAAYLLQLGLHGPGGGFQAGAVLAAAGVLWTLADRRALRLGESRLARIGLTLGLGAFLVAAVIPMLAGRSFLTYAAGSAPAWAWVLETFIAVSVGLTLTALFMGGLSEIAEDEAEERAP
;
A
#
# COMPACT_ATOMS: atom_id res chain seq x y z
N VAL A 1 -13.78 -2.34 -19.35
CA VAL A 1 -12.55 -2.76 -20.06
C VAL A 1 -11.43 -3.20 -19.11
N LEU A 2 -10.93 -2.36 -18.20
CA LEU A 2 -9.83 -2.76 -17.29
C LEU A 2 -10.20 -3.92 -16.35
N LEU A 3 -11.34 -3.86 -15.63
CA LEU A 3 -11.80 -4.98 -14.80
C LEU A 3 -12.25 -6.20 -15.60
N ASP A 4 -12.86 -6.00 -16.78
CA ASP A 4 -13.42 -7.09 -17.59
C ASP A 4 -12.36 -7.96 -18.29
N LEU A 5 -11.14 -7.45 -18.53
CA LEU A 5 -10.06 -8.18 -19.21
C LEU A 5 -8.80 -8.38 -18.35
N ARG A 6 -8.61 -7.60 -17.26
CA ARG A 6 -7.44 -7.70 -16.37
C ARG A 6 -7.78 -7.92 -14.90
N GLY A 7 -9.05 -8.18 -14.56
CA GLY A 7 -9.46 -8.40 -13.16
C GLY A 7 -8.68 -9.52 -12.45
N TYR A 8 -8.34 -10.60 -13.16
CA TYR A 8 -7.49 -11.67 -12.62
C TYR A 8 -6.03 -11.23 -12.40
N ASP A 9 -5.47 -10.44 -13.32
CA ASP A 9 -4.10 -9.93 -13.23
C ASP A 9 -3.95 -9.05 -11.98
N THR A 10 -4.85 -8.07 -11.82
CA THR A 10 -4.88 -7.16 -10.66
C THR A 10 -5.17 -7.88 -9.34
N LEU A 11 -6.02 -8.92 -9.35
CA LEU A 11 -6.27 -9.77 -8.18
C LEU A 11 -5.00 -10.49 -7.75
N LEU A 12 -4.29 -11.12 -8.69
CA LEU A 12 -3.07 -11.87 -8.40
C LEU A 12 -1.92 -10.96 -7.98
N GLU A 13 -1.76 -9.80 -8.61
CA GLU A 13 -0.80 -8.77 -8.18
C GLU A 13 -1.04 -8.37 -6.71
N THR A 14 -2.31 -8.11 -6.36
CA THR A 14 -2.69 -7.73 -4.99
C THR A 14 -2.44 -8.87 -4.02
N ALA A 15 -2.74 -10.12 -4.41
CA ALA A 15 -2.51 -11.31 -3.60
C ALA A 15 -1.02 -11.56 -3.36
N VAL A 16 -0.17 -11.37 -4.38
CA VAL A 16 1.29 -11.52 -4.27
C VAL A 16 1.86 -10.47 -3.32
N LEU A 17 1.47 -9.20 -3.46
CA LEU A 17 1.92 -8.14 -2.55
C LEU A 17 1.50 -8.39 -1.10
N PHE A 18 0.25 -8.81 -0.88
CA PHE A 18 -0.24 -9.17 0.44
C PHE A 18 0.56 -10.34 1.04
N THR A 19 0.80 -11.37 0.24
CA THR A 19 1.59 -12.55 0.65
C THR A 19 3.03 -12.18 0.99
N ALA A 20 3.64 -11.26 0.23
CA ALA A 20 4.99 -10.76 0.50
C ALA A 20 5.07 -10.11 1.89
N VAL A 21 4.13 -9.22 2.24
CA VAL A 21 4.12 -8.63 3.59
C VAL A 21 3.87 -9.66 4.68
N LEU A 22 2.95 -10.61 4.48
CA LEU A 22 2.72 -11.69 5.44
C LEU A 22 3.99 -12.52 5.66
N ALA A 23 4.72 -12.85 4.60
CA ALA A 23 5.97 -13.60 4.70
C ALA A 23 7.00 -12.85 5.56
N VAL A 24 7.23 -11.57 5.28
CA VAL A 24 8.21 -10.76 6.05
C VAL A 24 7.78 -10.62 7.52
N TRP A 25 6.49 -10.47 7.81
CA TRP A 25 6.00 -10.46 9.19
C TRP A 25 6.11 -11.81 9.91
N CYS A 26 5.75 -12.91 9.26
CA CYS A 26 5.81 -14.25 9.85
C CYS A 26 7.24 -14.67 10.16
N LEU A 27 8.21 -14.27 9.32
CA LEU A 27 9.63 -14.52 9.55
C LEU A 27 10.21 -13.64 10.67
N GLY A 28 9.45 -12.67 11.20
CA GLY A 28 9.93 -11.77 12.24
C GLY A 28 11.03 -10.82 11.79
N VAL A 29 11.22 -10.67 10.47
CA VAL A 29 12.28 -9.85 9.83
C VAL A 29 12.05 -8.36 10.10
N ILE A 30 10.81 -7.94 10.36
CA ILE A 30 10.49 -6.53 10.63
C ILE A 30 10.69 -6.18 12.10
N ARG A 31 11.82 -5.55 12.43
CA ARG A 31 12.00 -4.87 13.71
C ARG A 31 12.03 -3.37 13.49
N PHE A 32 10.90 -2.68 13.64
CA PHE A 32 10.83 -1.23 13.46
C PHE A 32 11.83 -0.49 14.38
N ARG A 33 13.03 -0.19 13.86
CA ARG A 33 14.06 0.61 14.52
C ARG A 33 13.98 2.03 14.00
N ARG A 34 14.05 3.00 14.92
CA ARG A 34 14.12 4.40 14.53
C ARG A 34 15.49 4.68 13.92
N PRO A 35 15.56 5.45 12.82
CA PRO A 35 16.85 5.96 12.38
C PRO A 35 17.49 6.81 13.50
N PRO A 36 18.77 6.59 13.84
CA PRO A 36 19.43 7.24 14.98
C PRO A 36 19.83 8.70 14.72
N TRP A 37 19.65 9.22 13.50
CA TRP A 37 20.10 10.56 13.13
C TRP A 37 19.12 11.69 13.54
N PRO A 38 19.64 12.87 13.93
CA PRO A 38 18.82 14.03 14.22
C PRO A 38 18.16 14.54 12.93
N VAL A 39 16.83 14.57 12.94
CA VAL A 39 16.04 15.17 11.85
C VAL A 39 16.14 16.69 11.90
N ASP A 40 16.57 17.31 10.80
CA ASP A 40 16.60 18.78 10.61
C ASP A 40 15.15 19.34 10.56
N PRO A 41 14.81 20.41 11.31
CA PRO A 41 13.50 21.04 11.26
C PRO A 41 13.06 21.49 9.86
N VAL A 42 13.99 21.95 9.03
CA VAL A 42 13.73 22.33 7.63
C VAL A 42 13.31 21.11 6.82
N LEU A 43 14.06 20.00 6.94
CA LEU A 43 13.72 18.73 6.28
C LEU A 43 12.33 18.23 6.72
N ALA A 44 12.03 18.28 8.02
CA ALA A 44 10.72 17.85 8.54
C ALA A 44 9.57 18.70 7.99
N SER A 45 9.76 20.02 7.87
CA SER A 45 8.76 20.92 7.30
C SER A 45 8.54 20.68 5.81
N LEU A 46 9.62 20.53 5.03
CA LEU A 46 9.54 20.24 3.60
C LEU A 46 8.87 18.88 3.35
N ALA A 47 9.26 17.85 4.11
CA ALA A 47 8.67 16.54 4.01
C ALA A 47 7.16 16.55 4.27
N ARG A 48 6.67 17.36 5.21
CA ARG A 48 5.22 17.50 5.47
C ARG A 48 4.47 18.07 4.27
N VAL A 49 5.03 19.10 3.62
CA VAL A 49 4.43 19.70 2.41
C VAL A 49 4.44 18.71 1.25
N VAL A 50 5.57 18.05 1.02
CA VAL A 50 5.73 17.06 -0.06
C VAL A 50 4.82 15.86 0.19
N THR A 51 4.71 15.36 1.42
CA THR A 51 3.79 14.26 1.77
C THR A 51 2.34 14.64 1.43
N ALA A 52 1.90 15.84 1.79
CA ALA A 52 0.56 16.31 1.45
C ALA A 52 0.35 16.37 -0.08
N LEU A 53 1.34 16.85 -0.82
CA LEU A 53 1.31 16.87 -2.28
C LEU A 53 1.24 15.45 -2.87
N LEU A 54 2.02 14.50 -2.36
CA LEU A 54 1.99 13.10 -2.82
C LEU A 54 0.62 12.46 -2.58
N VAL A 55 -0.04 12.75 -1.45
CA VAL A 55 -1.42 12.28 -1.20
C VAL A 55 -2.40 12.85 -2.24
N LEU A 56 -2.27 14.12 -2.61
CA LEU A 56 -3.08 14.73 -3.68
C LEU A 56 -2.80 14.09 -5.04
N VAL A 57 -1.53 13.82 -5.35
CA VAL A 57 -1.14 13.11 -6.59
C VAL A 57 -1.71 11.71 -6.62
N ALA A 58 -1.67 10.96 -5.51
CA ALA A 58 -2.28 9.63 -5.43
C ALA A 58 -3.79 9.67 -5.67
N ALA A 59 -4.49 10.65 -5.08
CA ALA A 59 -5.93 10.85 -5.32
C ALA A 59 -6.22 11.20 -6.80
N TYR A 60 -5.37 12.03 -7.42
CA TYR A 60 -5.47 12.34 -8.84
C TYR A 60 -5.26 11.10 -9.72
N LEU A 61 -4.25 10.27 -9.43
CA LEU A 61 -3.97 9.05 -10.18
C LEU A 61 -5.11 8.02 -10.08
N LEU A 62 -5.78 7.93 -8.93
CA LEU A 62 -7.00 7.12 -8.78
C LEU A 62 -8.10 7.58 -9.74
N GLN A 63 -8.36 8.88 -9.80
CA GLN A 63 -9.37 9.43 -10.70
C GLN A 63 -8.98 9.26 -12.18
N LEU A 64 -7.71 9.42 -12.49
CA LEU A 64 -7.18 9.26 -13.85
C LEU A 64 -7.25 7.80 -14.32
N GLY A 65 -7.07 6.84 -13.42
CA GLY A 65 -7.11 5.39 -13.72
C GLY A 65 -8.42 4.90 -14.34
N LEU A 66 -9.53 5.60 -14.08
CA LEU A 66 -10.82 5.29 -14.70
C LEU A 66 -10.85 5.58 -16.21
N HIS A 67 -9.99 6.46 -16.72
CA HIS A 67 -10.05 6.97 -18.10
C HIS A 67 -8.71 6.91 -18.84
N GLY A 68 -7.60 6.57 -18.17
CA GLY A 68 -6.26 6.65 -18.73
C GLY A 68 -5.19 5.97 -17.87
N PRO A 69 -3.89 6.23 -18.13
CA PRO A 69 -2.80 5.65 -17.35
C PRO A 69 -2.86 6.18 -15.90
N GLY A 70 -3.11 5.29 -14.95
CA GLY A 70 -3.34 5.63 -13.56
C GLY A 70 -3.76 4.40 -12.73
N GLY A 71 -4.48 4.68 -11.64
CA GLY A 71 -5.24 3.70 -10.87
C GLY A 71 -4.61 3.24 -9.57
N GLY A 72 -5.22 2.22 -8.96
CA GLY A 72 -4.94 1.78 -7.59
C GLY A 72 -3.47 1.48 -7.28
N PHE A 73 -2.78 0.75 -8.15
CA PHE A 73 -1.37 0.40 -7.93
C PHE A 73 -0.44 1.61 -8.00
N GLN A 74 -0.62 2.48 -9.00
CA GLN A 74 0.20 3.68 -9.16
C GLN A 74 -0.03 4.66 -8.00
N ALA A 75 -1.30 4.87 -7.64
CA ALA A 75 -1.67 5.67 -6.48
C ALA A 75 -1.09 5.07 -5.19
N GLY A 76 -1.16 3.75 -5.03
CA GLY A 76 -0.56 3.03 -3.90
C GLY A 76 0.96 3.22 -3.81
N ALA A 77 1.68 3.16 -4.93
CA ALA A 77 3.12 3.44 -4.95
C ALA A 77 3.46 4.88 -4.52
N VAL A 78 2.64 5.86 -4.94
CA VAL A 78 2.81 7.26 -4.51
C VAL A 78 2.49 7.44 -3.03
N LEU A 79 1.45 6.77 -2.51
CA LEU A 79 1.15 6.74 -1.07
C LEU A 79 2.28 6.08 -0.28
N ALA A 80 2.90 5.04 -0.82
CA ALA A 80 4.07 4.41 -0.21
C ALA A 80 5.25 5.38 -0.13
N ALA A 81 5.54 6.12 -1.21
CA ALA A 81 6.57 7.16 -1.21
C ALA A 81 6.30 8.23 -0.14
N ALA A 82 5.03 8.63 0.05
CA ALA A 82 4.64 9.54 1.12
C ALA A 82 4.90 8.93 2.52
N GLY A 83 4.54 7.66 2.73
CA GLY A 83 4.79 6.94 3.99
C GLY A 83 6.28 6.77 4.30
N VAL A 84 7.09 6.46 3.29
CA VAL A 84 8.55 6.37 3.38
C VAL A 84 9.16 7.72 3.74
N LEU A 85 8.81 8.78 2.99
CA LEU A 85 9.28 10.14 3.26
C LEU A 85 8.94 10.58 4.68
N TRP A 86 7.70 10.33 5.11
CA TRP A 86 7.27 10.64 6.48
C TRP A 86 8.10 9.89 7.53
N THR A 87 8.39 8.61 7.29
CA THR A 87 9.20 7.79 8.21
C THR A 87 10.64 8.26 8.31
N LEU A 88 11.22 8.74 7.21
CA LEU A 88 12.58 9.27 7.18
C LEU A 88 12.70 10.68 7.79
N ALA A 89 11.64 11.49 7.67
CA ALA A 89 11.66 12.91 8.01
C ALA A 89 10.89 13.28 9.30
N ASP A 90 10.29 12.33 10.01
CA ASP A 90 9.68 12.56 11.32
C ASP A 90 10.13 11.49 12.32
N ARG A 91 10.48 11.93 13.54
CA ARG A 91 10.82 11.04 14.66
C ARG A 91 9.63 10.18 15.10
N ARG A 92 8.40 10.56 14.73
CA ARG A 92 7.19 9.75 14.88
C ARG A 92 7.07 8.78 13.71
N ALA A 93 7.94 7.77 13.69
CA ALA A 93 7.82 6.65 12.75
C ALA A 93 6.39 6.08 12.82
N LEU A 94 5.82 5.78 11.65
CA LEU A 94 4.51 5.14 11.56
C LEU A 94 4.60 3.78 12.27
N ARG A 95 3.82 3.61 13.35
CA ARG A 95 3.74 2.33 14.11
C ARG A 95 2.87 1.31 13.34
N LEU A 96 3.19 1.05 12.07
CA LEU A 96 2.35 0.20 11.21
C LEU A 96 2.26 -1.25 11.72
N GLY A 97 3.34 -1.81 12.27
CA GLY A 97 3.32 -3.19 12.78
C GLY A 97 2.41 -3.42 14.00
N GLU A 98 2.26 -2.40 14.85
CA GLU A 98 1.48 -2.47 16.09
C GLU A 98 0.05 -1.93 15.91
N SER A 99 -0.19 -1.14 14.87
CA SER A 99 -1.48 -0.52 14.62
C SER A 99 -2.49 -1.53 14.05
N ARG A 100 -3.57 -1.78 14.80
CA ARG A 100 -4.73 -2.56 14.32
C ARG A 100 -5.33 -1.94 13.05
N LEU A 101 -5.32 -0.61 12.93
CA LEU A 101 -5.82 0.10 11.75
C LEU A 101 -4.94 -0.17 10.52
N ALA A 102 -3.62 -0.21 10.70
CA ALA A 102 -2.71 -0.55 9.61
C ALA A 102 -2.95 -1.99 9.13
N ARG A 103 -3.08 -2.95 10.06
CA ARG A 103 -3.41 -4.35 9.72
C ARG A 103 -4.73 -4.48 8.96
N ILE A 104 -5.77 -3.76 9.40
CA ILE A 104 -7.04 -3.70 8.67
C ILE A 104 -6.80 -3.14 7.27
N GLY A 105 -6.12 -1.99 7.15
CA GLY A 105 -5.80 -1.37 5.87
C GLY A 105 -5.04 -2.27 4.89
N LEU A 106 -4.11 -3.07 5.39
CA LEU A 106 -3.36 -4.08 4.63
C LEU A 106 -4.24 -5.22 4.11
N THR A 107 -5.32 -5.57 4.82
CA THR A 107 -6.26 -6.61 4.38
C THR A 107 -7.36 -6.07 3.47
N LEU A 108 -7.62 -4.76 3.48
CA LEU A 108 -8.74 -4.16 2.75
C LEU A 108 -8.62 -4.33 1.23
N GLY A 109 -7.42 -4.22 0.66
CA GLY A 109 -7.24 -4.34 -0.80
C GLY A 109 -7.67 -5.72 -1.31
N LEU A 110 -7.02 -6.77 -0.81
CA LEU A 110 -7.34 -8.15 -1.21
C LEU A 110 -8.76 -8.55 -0.77
N GLY A 111 -9.17 -8.20 0.45
CA GLY A 111 -10.50 -8.51 0.98
C GLY A 111 -11.62 -7.88 0.16
N ALA A 112 -11.52 -6.58 -0.16
CA ALA A 112 -12.50 -5.89 -0.99
C ALA A 112 -12.56 -6.49 -2.40
N PHE A 113 -11.41 -6.84 -2.98
CA PHE A 113 -11.34 -7.49 -4.29
C PHE A 113 -12.06 -8.83 -4.30
N LEU A 114 -11.79 -9.69 -3.31
CA LEU A 114 -12.43 -11.00 -3.20
C LEU A 114 -13.95 -10.88 -2.99
N VAL A 115 -14.40 -9.96 -2.13
CA VAL A 115 -15.82 -9.70 -1.92
C VAL A 115 -16.48 -9.23 -3.21
N ALA A 116 -15.89 -8.25 -3.90
CA ALA A 116 -16.40 -7.75 -5.17
C ALA A 116 -16.44 -8.83 -6.27
N ALA A 117 -15.51 -9.78 -6.24
CA ALA A 117 -15.42 -10.86 -7.21
C ALA A 117 -16.47 -11.97 -6.98
N VAL A 118 -16.84 -12.21 -5.72
CA VAL A 118 -17.83 -13.24 -5.33
C VAL A 118 -19.27 -12.72 -5.38
N ILE A 119 -19.52 -11.42 -5.15
CA ILE A 119 -20.87 -10.84 -5.18
C ILE A 119 -21.66 -11.20 -6.45
N PRO A 120 -21.10 -11.12 -7.67
CA PRO A 120 -21.79 -11.56 -8.88
C PRO A 120 -22.24 -13.02 -8.88
N MET A 121 -21.49 -13.91 -8.20
CA MET A 121 -21.82 -15.33 -8.12
C MET A 121 -23.09 -15.58 -7.31
N LEU A 122 -23.37 -14.74 -6.31
CA LEU A 122 -24.63 -14.79 -5.56
C LEU A 122 -25.85 -14.47 -6.43
N ALA A 123 -25.65 -13.77 -7.54
CA ALA A 123 -26.67 -13.45 -8.54
C ALA A 123 -26.66 -14.43 -9.74
N GLY A 124 -26.00 -15.58 -9.61
CA GLY A 124 -25.92 -16.60 -10.67
C GLY A 124 -24.98 -16.27 -11.83
N ARG A 125 -24.11 -15.25 -11.66
CA ARG A 125 -23.13 -14.84 -12.68
C ARG A 125 -21.77 -15.48 -12.41
N SER A 126 -20.86 -15.39 -13.37
CA SER A 126 -19.49 -15.90 -13.21
C SER A 126 -18.65 -14.98 -12.29
N PHE A 127 -17.55 -15.51 -11.76
CA PHE A 127 -16.56 -14.73 -10.99
C PHE A 127 -16.10 -13.49 -11.77
N LEU A 128 -15.99 -12.33 -11.10
CA LEU A 128 -15.62 -11.04 -11.69
C LEU A 128 -16.52 -10.53 -12.83
N THR A 129 -17.75 -11.05 -12.98
CA THR A 129 -18.68 -10.55 -14.02
C THR A 129 -19.70 -9.56 -13.46
N TYR A 130 -19.37 -8.27 -13.56
CA TYR A 130 -20.20 -7.19 -13.02
C TYR A 130 -21.49 -6.95 -13.82
N ALA A 131 -22.49 -6.32 -13.20
CA ALA A 131 -23.69 -5.89 -13.91
C ALA A 131 -23.39 -4.76 -14.90
N ALA A 132 -24.07 -4.79 -16.06
CA ALA A 132 -23.95 -3.74 -17.07
C ALA A 132 -24.18 -2.37 -16.43
N GLY A 133 -23.24 -1.45 -16.63
CA GLY A 133 -23.26 -0.10 -16.04
C GLY A 133 -22.67 0.03 -14.62
N SER A 134 -22.43 -1.07 -13.89
CA SER A 134 -21.84 -1.03 -12.53
C SER A 134 -20.31 -1.12 -12.50
N ALA A 135 -19.68 -1.52 -13.61
CA ALA A 135 -18.23 -1.74 -13.68
C ALA A 135 -17.38 -0.51 -13.29
N PRO A 136 -17.73 0.75 -13.67
CA PRO A 136 -16.95 1.92 -13.26
C PRO A 136 -16.99 2.17 -11.74
N ALA A 137 -18.15 1.93 -11.10
CA ALA A 137 -18.29 2.08 -9.66
C ALA A 137 -17.46 1.03 -8.91
N TRP A 138 -17.49 -0.23 -9.37
CA TRP A 138 -16.65 -1.29 -8.83
C TRP A 138 -15.16 -1.00 -9.01
N ALA A 139 -14.75 -0.51 -10.20
CA ALA A 139 -13.37 -0.10 -10.45
C ALA A 139 -12.90 0.96 -9.46
N TRP A 140 -13.68 2.03 -9.29
CA TRP A 140 -13.33 3.12 -8.39
C TRP A 140 -13.18 2.66 -6.93
N VAL A 141 -14.11 1.84 -6.45
CA VAL A 141 -14.09 1.31 -5.08
C VAL A 141 -12.88 0.38 -4.88
N LEU A 142 -12.67 -0.55 -5.81
CA LEU A 142 -11.57 -1.50 -5.72
C LEU A 142 -10.21 -0.83 -5.81
N GLU A 143 -10.02 0.08 -6.77
CA GLU A 143 -8.77 0.81 -6.93
C GLU A 143 -8.42 1.63 -5.69
N THR A 144 -9.43 2.20 -5.01
CA THR A 144 -9.21 2.93 -3.75
C THR A 144 -8.71 2.00 -2.64
N PHE A 145 -9.34 0.85 -2.44
CA PHE A 145 -8.91 -0.12 -1.43
C PHE A 145 -7.54 -0.72 -1.76
N ILE A 146 -7.27 -1.00 -3.03
CA ILE A 146 -5.96 -1.45 -3.52
C ILE A 146 -4.91 -0.38 -3.24
N ALA A 147 -5.14 0.89 -3.57
CA ALA A 147 -4.18 1.96 -3.34
C ALA A 147 -3.79 2.09 -1.86
N VAL A 148 -4.76 2.06 -0.96
CA VAL A 148 -4.51 2.09 0.49
C VAL A 148 -3.71 0.86 0.92
N SER A 149 -4.13 -0.33 0.49
CA SER A 149 -3.49 -1.60 0.84
C SER A 149 -2.05 -1.66 0.33
N VAL A 150 -1.80 -1.31 -0.93
CA VAL A 150 -0.49 -1.30 -1.58
C VAL A 150 0.41 -0.25 -0.94
N GLY A 151 -0.11 0.95 -0.69
CA GLY A 151 0.65 2.02 -0.02
C GLY A 151 1.13 1.60 1.36
N LEU A 152 0.26 0.99 2.16
CA LEU A 152 0.62 0.44 3.48
C LEU A 152 1.60 -0.73 3.36
N THR A 153 1.40 -1.62 2.40
CA THR A 153 2.25 -2.79 2.13
C THR A 153 3.69 -2.36 1.86
N LEU A 154 3.88 -1.50 0.85
CA LEU A 154 5.21 -1.06 0.44
C LEU A 154 5.89 -0.22 1.53
N THR A 155 5.14 0.62 2.25
CA THR A 155 5.69 1.37 3.39
C THR A 155 6.16 0.41 4.50
N ALA A 156 5.37 -0.61 4.81
CA ALA A 156 5.73 -1.60 5.82
C ALA A 156 6.95 -2.43 5.41
N LEU A 157 7.04 -2.86 4.16
CA LEU A 157 8.21 -3.57 3.62
C LEU A 157 9.47 -2.72 3.69
N PHE A 158 9.40 -1.45 3.30
CA PHE A 158 10.53 -0.53 3.41
C PHE A 158 11.02 -0.39 4.86
N MET A 159 10.10 -0.21 5.80
CA MET A 159 10.44 -0.13 7.22
C MET A 159 11.02 -1.43 7.80
N GLY A 160 10.62 -2.58 7.26
CA GLY A 160 11.25 -3.87 7.57
C GLY A 160 12.67 -3.99 7.01
N GLY A 161 12.92 -3.55 5.78
CA GLY A 161 14.26 -3.59 5.20
C GLY A 161 15.26 -2.69 5.94
N LEU A 162 14.82 -1.53 6.44
CA LEU A 162 15.68 -0.64 7.26
C LEU A 162 16.19 -1.31 8.53
N SER A 163 15.50 -2.32 9.07
CA SER A 163 15.93 -2.98 10.30
C SER A 163 17.04 -3.99 10.10
N GLU A 164 17.08 -4.65 8.95
CA GLU A 164 18.11 -5.62 8.58
C GLU A 164 19.47 -4.93 8.39
N ILE A 165 19.49 -3.84 7.62
CA ILE A 165 20.71 -3.03 7.39
C ILE A 165 21.31 -2.52 8.72
N ALA A 166 20.45 -2.10 9.65
CA ALA A 166 20.90 -1.60 10.94
C ALA A 166 21.43 -2.69 11.88
N GLU A 167 21.03 -3.96 11.67
CA GLU A 167 21.56 -5.11 12.42
C GLU A 167 22.93 -5.53 11.87
N ASP A 168 23.09 -5.59 10.54
CA ASP A 168 24.38 -5.86 9.89
C ASP A 168 25.45 -4.83 10.28
N GLU A 169 25.12 -3.52 10.24
CA GLU A 169 26.05 -2.46 10.66
C GLU A 169 26.42 -2.53 12.16
N ALA A 170 25.52 -3.05 13.00
CA ALA A 170 25.77 -3.19 14.44
C ALA A 170 26.65 -4.41 14.74
N GLU A 171 26.47 -5.51 13.99
CA GLU A 171 27.30 -6.72 14.08
C GLU A 171 28.72 -6.46 13.55
N GLU A 172 28.86 -5.71 12.45
CA GLU A 172 30.18 -5.31 11.92
C GLU A 172 30.97 -4.37 12.87
N ARG A 173 30.26 -3.63 13.74
CA ARG A 173 30.86 -2.76 14.77
C ARG A 173 31.07 -3.43 16.12
N ALA A 174 30.66 -4.69 16.29
CA ALA A 174 30.89 -5.42 17.53
C ALA A 174 32.37 -5.86 17.62
N PRO A 175 33.06 -5.63 18.75
CA PRO A 175 34.48 -5.89 18.92
C PRO A 175 34.86 -7.37 18.96
#